data_AF-A0A1S8AZI4-F1
#
_entry.id   AF-A0A1S8AZI4-F1
#
_cell.length_a   1.000
_cell.length_b   1.000
_cell.length_c   1.000
_cell.angle_alpha   90.00
_cell.angle_beta   90.00
_cell.angle_gamma   90.00
#
_symmetry.space_group_name_H-M   'P 1'
#
loop_
_entity.id
_entity.type
_entity.pdbx_description
1 polymer ?
#
loop_
_entity_poly.entity_id
_entity_poly.type
_entity_poly.pdbx_seq_one_letter_code
_entity_poly.pdbx_strand_id
1 'polypeptide(L)'
;MFGPAVLGVGLLVTFVIGTWLFRRIRGRGRSASARRSRKRHEEAQDRDPPVDMGDVETVAIREFTDHHSGERQAVGKVEGFVVFVEDVPDDCEPTDAIRIKILSFNRGHTSATATYLERA
;
A
#
# COMPACT_ATOMS: atom_id res chain seq x y z
N MET A 1 -22.58 50.59 -37.09
CA MET A 1 -21.87 49.63 -37.98
C MET A 1 -20.54 49.32 -37.33
N PHE A 2 -20.39 48.13 -36.72
CA PHE A 2 -19.08 47.72 -36.19
C PHE A 2 -18.15 47.48 -37.38
N GLY A 3 -17.14 48.34 -37.54
CA GLY A 3 -16.23 48.27 -38.68
C GLY A 3 -15.38 46.99 -38.65
N PRO A 4 -14.75 46.62 -39.79
CA PRO A 4 -13.94 45.40 -39.93
C PRO A 4 -12.86 45.24 -38.85
N ALA A 5 -12.39 46.34 -38.26
CA ALA A 5 -11.46 46.34 -37.13
C ALA A 5 -12.01 45.65 -35.87
N VAL A 6 -13.30 45.82 -35.56
CA VAL A 6 -13.93 45.20 -34.37
C VAL A 6 -14.06 43.67 -34.56
N LEU A 7 -14.35 43.23 -35.78
CA LEU A 7 -14.39 41.81 -36.13
C LEU A 7 -13.00 41.16 -36.06
N GLY A 8 -11.96 41.87 -36.51
CA GLY A 8 -10.58 41.40 -36.42
C GLY A 8 -10.08 41.23 -34.98
N VAL A 9 -10.39 42.20 -34.10
CA VAL A 9 -10.04 42.12 -32.68
C VAL A 9 -10.81 40.99 -31.98
N GLY A 10 -12.09 40.82 -32.28
CA GLY A 10 -12.90 39.73 -31.73
C GLY A 10 -12.31 38.35 -32.05
N LEU A 11 -11.97 38.10 -33.32
CA LEU A 11 -11.35 36.85 -33.75
C LEU A 11 -10.01 36.58 -33.08
N LEU A 12 -9.17 37.61 -32.93
CA LEU A 12 -7.88 37.49 -32.23
C LEU A 12 -8.09 37.08 -30.77
N VAL A 13 -9.02 37.75 -30.07
CA VAL A 13 -9.31 37.46 -28.66
C VAL A 13 -9.87 36.04 -28.51
N THR A 14 -10.81 35.62 -29.36
CA THR A 14 -11.34 34.25 -29.35
C THR A 14 -10.24 33.22 -29.61
N PHE A 15 -9.33 33.51 -30.55
CA PHE A 15 -8.21 32.62 -30.86
C PHE A 15 -7.22 32.50 -29.68
N VAL A 16 -6.90 33.61 -29.01
CA VAL A 16 -6.01 33.63 -27.84
C VAL A 16 -6.65 32.87 -26.68
N ILE A 17 -7.92 33.12 -26.37
CA ILE A 17 -8.64 32.44 -25.30
C ILE A 17 -8.77 30.95 -25.61
N GLY A 18 -9.15 30.59 -26.84
CA GLY A 18 -9.24 29.19 -27.28
C GLY A 18 -7.91 28.46 -27.15
N THR A 19 -6.82 29.08 -27.61
CA THR A 19 -5.47 28.51 -27.52
C THR A 19 -5.00 28.37 -26.08
N TRP A 20 -5.26 29.37 -25.23
CA TRP A 20 -4.92 29.32 -23.81
C TRP A 20 -5.68 28.22 -23.08
N LEU A 21 -6.99 28.11 -23.31
CA LEU A 21 -7.83 27.08 -22.69
C LEU A 21 -7.42 25.68 -23.14
N PHE A 22 -7.14 25.52 -24.43
CA PHE A 22 -6.64 24.26 -25.00
C PHE A 22 -5.31 23.82 -24.39
N ARG A 23 -4.35 24.74 -24.25
CA ARG A 23 -3.07 24.48 -23.58
C ARG A 23 -3.25 24.16 -22.10
N ARG A 24 -4.18 24.85 -21.41
CA ARG A 24 -4.47 24.63 -19.99
C ARG A 24 -5.11 23.27 -19.72
N ILE A 25 -6.00 22.80 -20.60
CA ILE A 25 -6.63 21.48 -20.48
C ILE A 25 -5.62 20.37 -20.79
N ARG A 26 -4.82 20.50 -21.85
CA ARG A 26 -3.76 19.52 -22.18
C ARG A 26 -2.65 19.46 -21.13
N GLY A 27 -2.29 20.60 -20.54
CA GLY A 27 -1.30 20.66 -19.46
C GLY A 27 -1.76 20.07 -18.13
N ARG A 28 -3.06 19.78 -17.97
CA ARG A 28 -3.65 19.22 -16.74
C ARG A 28 -3.66 17.69 -16.71
N GLY A 29 -3.17 17.02 -17.77
CA GLY A 29 -2.90 15.59 -17.71
C GLY A 29 -1.84 15.31 -16.64
N ARG A 30 -2.10 14.37 -15.72
CA ARG A 30 -1.09 13.85 -14.79
C ARG A 30 0.23 13.66 -15.52
N SER A 31 1.27 14.36 -15.08
CA SER A 31 2.58 14.34 -15.72
C SER A 31 3.05 12.91 -15.95
N ALA A 32 3.87 12.69 -16.99
CA ALA A 32 4.46 11.38 -17.23
C ALA A 32 5.25 10.84 -16.02
N SER A 33 5.76 11.74 -15.15
CA SER A 33 6.37 11.40 -13.87
C SER A 33 5.36 10.88 -12.85
N ALA A 34 4.21 11.55 -12.68
CA ALA A 34 3.16 11.12 -11.75
C ALA A 34 2.57 9.75 -12.14
N ARG A 35 2.40 9.50 -13.44
CA ARG A 35 1.93 8.19 -13.93
C ARG A 35 2.95 7.08 -13.66
N ARG A 36 4.23 7.33 -13.92
CA ARG A 36 5.31 6.36 -13.63
C ARG A 36 5.46 6.08 -12.14
N SER A 37 5.36 7.11 -11.30
CA SER A 37 5.37 6.96 -9.84
C SER A 37 4.19 6.11 -9.36
N ARG A 38 2.98 6.36 -9.87
CA ARG A 38 1.80 5.56 -9.54
C ARG A 38 1.96 4.09 -9.96
N LYS A 39 2.41 3.83 -11.20
CA LYS A 39 2.63 2.47 -11.69
C LYS A 39 3.59 1.67 -10.81
N ARG A 40 4.72 2.26 -10.43
CA ARG A 40 5.69 1.60 -9.51
C ARG A 40 5.12 1.37 -8.12
N HIS A 41 4.28 2.29 -7.65
CA HIS A 41 3.60 2.16 -6.36
C HIS A 41 2.55 1.05 -6.38
N GLU A 42 1.86 0.86 -7.50
CA GLU A 42 0.94 -0.26 -7.73
C GLU A 42 1.71 -1.58 -7.83
N GLU A 43 2.76 -1.66 -8.67
CA GLU A 43 3.63 -2.84 -8.82
C GLU A 43 4.31 -3.26 -7.50
N ALA A 44 4.54 -2.33 -6.58
CA ALA A 44 5.09 -2.65 -5.26
C ALA A 44 4.04 -3.19 -4.27
N GLN A 45 2.76 -2.88 -4.48
CA GLN A 45 1.64 -3.38 -3.66
C GLN A 45 1.12 -4.73 -4.16
N ASP A 46 1.24 -4.99 -5.46
CA ASP A 46 0.72 -6.18 -6.12
C ASP A 46 1.74 -7.33 -6.03
N ARG A 47 1.96 -7.84 -4.81
CA ARG A 47 2.78 -9.03 -4.55
C ARG A 47 1.99 -10.03 -3.74
N ASP A 48 2.08 -11.29 -4.14
CA ASP A 48 1.54 -12.38 -3.34
C ASP A 48 2.32 -12.50 -2.02
N PRO A 49 1.65 -12.88 -0.91
CA PRO A 49 2.33 -13.22 0.34
C PRO A 49 3.38 -14.32 0.12
N PRO A 50 4.51 -14.30 0.86
CA PRO A 50 5.53 -15.33 0.77
C PRO A 50 5.18 -16.63 1.53
N VAL A 51 3.93 -16.77 1.99
CA VAL A 51 3.43 -17.91 2.76
C VAL A 51 1.99 -18.22 2.34
N ASP A 52 1.58 -19.46 2.51
CA ASP A 52 0.23 -19.95 2.29
C ASP A 52 -0.50 -20.23 3.62
N MET A 53 -1.83 -20.35 3.54
CA MET A 53 -2.64 -20.74 4.70
C MET A 53 -2.30 -22.19 5.11
N GLY A 54 -1.98 -22.39 6.37
CA GLY A 54 -1.60 -23.69 6.93
C GLY A 54 -0.11 -23.96 6.98
N ASP A 55 0.72 -23.11 6.36
CA ASP A 55 2.17 -23.19 6.42
C ASP A 55 2.68 -23.09 7.85
N VAL A 56 3.80 -23.77 8.11
CA VAL A 56 4.48 -23.75 9.40
C VAL A 56 5.84 -23.12 9.23
N GLU A 57 6.01 -21.96 9.86
CA GLU A 57 7.21 -21.14 9.73
C GLU A 57 7.89 -20.94 11.08
N THR A 58 9.20 -20.70 11.04
CA THR A 58 9.96 -20.25 12.22
C THR A 58 10.22 -18.76 12.09
N VAL A 59 9.75 -17.99 13.07
CA VAL A 59 9.94 -16.53 13.12
C VAL A 59 10.53 -16.12 14.46
N ALA A 60 11.34 -15.07 14.43
CA ALA A 60 11.74 -14.39 15.66
C ALA A 60 10.66 -13.39 16.08
N ILE A 61 10.35 -13.36 17.37
CA ILE A 61 9.49 -12.34 17.98
C ILE A 61 10.20 -10.99 17.88
N ARG A 62 9.60 -10.02 17.22
CA ARG A 62 10.17 -8.67 17.12
C ARG A 62 9.70 -7.77 18.26
N GLU A 63 8.41 -7.80 18.53
CA GLU A 63 7.74 -7.02 19.55
C GLU A 63 6.39 -7.66 19.90
N PHE A 64 5.78 -7.19 20.98
CA PHE A 64 4.41 -7.54 21.34
C PHE A 64 3.49 -6.34 21.13
N THR A 65 2.26 -6.61 20.71
CA THR A 65 1.22 -5.61 20.51
C THR A 65 -0.09 -6.11 21.10
N ASP A 66 -0.93 -5.18 21.57
CA ASP A 66 -2.26 -5.50 22.04
C ASP A 66 -3.23 -5.44 20.85
N HIS A 67 -3.86 -6.57 20.54
CA HIS A 67 -4.97 -6.58 19.60
C HIS A 67 -6.13 -5.80 20.21
N HIS A 68 -7.00 -5.16 19.40
CA HIS A 68 -8.12 -4.39 19.93
C HIS A 68 -9.11 -5.23 20.78
N SER A 69 -9.02 -6.57 20.72
CA SER A 69 -9.70 -7.50 21.63
C SER A 69 -9.13 -7.51 23.06
N GLY A 70 -7.97 -6.93 23.30
CA GLY A 70 -7.20 -7.01 24.55
C GLY A 70 -6.24 -8.21 24.61
N GLU A 71 -6.16 -9.01 23.55
CA GLU A 71 -5.24 -10.15 23.46
C GLU A 71 -3.84 -9.70 23.02
N ARG A 72 -2.82 -10.14 23.76
CA ARG A 72 -1.42 -9.91 23.42
C ARG A 72 -1.04 -10.76 22.21
N GLN A 73 -0.48 -10.13 21.19
CA GLN A 73 0.04 -10.80 19.99
C GLN A 73 1.54 -10.52 19.84
N ALA A 74 2.31 -11.52 19.44
CA ALA A 74 3.67 -11.31 18.99
C ALA A 74 3.68 -10.87 17.52
N VAL A 75 4.65 -10.04 17.14
CA VAL A 75 4.85 -9.60 15.75
C VAL A 75 6.13 -10.23 15.22
N GLY A 76 5.99 -11.07 14.19
CA GLY A 76 7.10 -11.70 13.46
C GLY A 76 7.15 -11.26 12.00
N LYS A 77 8.16 -11.74 11.27
CA LYS A 77 8.27 -11.53 9.83
C LYS A 77 8.78 -12.77 9.09
N VAL A 78 8.16 -13.06 7.97
CA VAL A 78 8.64 -14.03 6.96
C VAL A 78 8.99 -13.24 5.71
N GLU A 79 10.26 -13.21 5.31
CA GLU A 79 10.74 -12.44 4.13
C GLU A 79 10.30 -10.95 4.10
N GLY A 80 10.09 -10.35 5.27
CA GLY A 80 9.63 -8.96 5.41
C GLY A 80 8.10 -8.80 5.47
N PHE A 81 7.33 -9.87 5.19
CA PHE A 81 5.89 -9.95 5.37
C PHE A 81 5.53 -10.08 6.85
N VAL A 82 4.62 -9.24 7.33
CA VAL A 82 4.27 -9.16 8.76
C VAL A 82 3.32 -10.30 9.13
N VAL A 83 3.64 -10.98 10.23
CA VAL A 83 2.79 -12.04 10.79
C VAL A 83 2.50 -11.72 12.25
N PHE A 84 1.21 -11.65 12.60
CA PHE A 84 0.73 -11.53 13.97
C PHE A 84 0.50 -12.92 14.54
N VAL A 85 1.09 -13.21 15.69
CA VAL A 85 1.05 -14.53 16.32
C VAL A 85 0.25 -14.46 17.60
N GLU A 86 -0.82 -15.24 17.65
CA GLU A 86 -1.71 -15.41 18.80
C GLU A 86 -1.25 -16.60 19.66
N ASP A 87 -1.80 -16.70 20.88
CA ASP A 87 -1.55 -17.77 21.84
C ASP A 87 -0.07 -17.94 22.27
N VAL A 88 0.72 -16.86 22.19
CA VAL A 88 2.13 -16.88 22.58
C VAL A 88 2.25 -16.90 24.11
N PRO A 89 3.01 -17.84 24.70
CA PRO A 89 3.22 -17.92 26.14
C PRO A 89 3.81 -16.63 26.74
N ASP A 90 3.38 -16.29 27.96
CA ASP A 90 3.76 -15.02 28.60
C ASP A 90 5.25 -14.88 28.89
N ASP A 91 5.95 -16.00 29.05
CA ASP A 91 7.39 -16.08 29.30
C ASP A 91 8.23 -15.94 28.02
N CYS A 92 7.62 -15.77 26.85
CA CYS A 92 8.35 -15.43 25.62
C CYS A 92 8.72 -13.95 25.58
N GLU A 93 9.91 -13.68 25.08
CA GLU A 93 10.50 -12.35 24.98
C GLU A 93 10.77 -11.97 23.51
N PRO A 94 10.91 -10.67 23.19
CA PRO A 94 11.49 -10.27 21.92
C PRO A 94 12.81 -10.99 21.69
N THR A 95 13.11 -11.33 20.44
CA THR A 95 14.23 -12.15 19.94
C THR A 95 14.08 -13.67 20.07
N ASP A 96 13.09 -14.17 20.82
CA ASP A 96 12.82 -15.61 20.84
C ASP A 96 12.38 -16.11 19.46
N ALA A 97 12.89 -17.28 19.07
CA ALA A 97 12.44 -17.97 17.87
C ALA A 97 11.29 -18.93 18.20
N ILE A 98 10.19 -18.80 17.47
CA ILE A 98 8.98 -19.60 17.66
C ILE A 98 8.53 -20.22 16.34
N ARG A 99 8.00 -21.44 16.43
CA ARG A 99 7.29 -22.08 15.34
C ARG A 99 5.83 -21.69 15.37
N ILE A 100 5.31 -21.29 14.21
CA ILE A 100 3.97 -20.74 14.06
C ILE A 100 3.25 -21.41 12.89
N LYS A 101 1.92 -21.42 12.93
CA LYS A 101 1.10 -21.88 11.80
C LYS A 101 0.24 -20.76 11.25
N ILE A 102 0.32 -20.49 9.96
CA ILE A 102 -0.50 -19.47 9.29
C ILE A 102 -1.98 -19.90 9.30
N LEU A 103 -2.85 -19.05 9.85
CA LEU A 103 -4.29 -19.31 9.97
C LEU A 103 -5.11 -18.51 8.97
N SER A 104 -4.78 -17.24 8.77
CA SER A 104 -5.55 -16.35 7.92
C SER A 104 -4.74 -15.16 7.41
N PHE A 105 -5.26 -14.48 6.40
CA PHE A 105 -4.70 -13.24 5.86
C PHE A 105 -5.61 -12.07 6.18
N ASN A 106 -5.00 -10.89 6.37
CA ASN A 106 -5.76 -9.66 6.50
C ASN A 106 -6.46 -9.30 5.17
N ARG A 107 -7.36 -8.32 5.22
CA ARG A 107 -7.95 -7.76 4.00
C ARG A 107 -6.84 -7.10 3.17
N GLY A 108 -6.61 -7.64 1.98
CA GLY A 108 -5.58 -7.14 1.06
C GLY A 108 -4.26 -7.91 1.12
N HIS A 109 -4.16 -8.99 1.90
CA HIS A 109 -3.01 -9.90 1.90
C HIS A 109 -1.66 -9.19 2.14
N THR A 110 -1.65 -8.20 3.04
CA THR A 110 -0.43 -7.44 3.41
C THR A 110 0.15 -7.88 4.76
N SER A 111 -0.58 -8.71 5.51
CA SER A 111 -0.13 -9.41 6.71
C SER A 111 -0.93 -10.70 6.90
N ALA A 112 -0.44 -11.60 7.76
CA ALA A 112 -1.15 -12.80 8.18
C ALA A 112 -1.33 -12.85 9.69
N THR A 113 -2.30 -13.65 10.13
CA THR A 113 -2.46 -14.12 11.50
C THR A 113 -2.03 -15.58 11.57
N ALA A 114 -1.29 -15.92 12.62
CA ALA A 114 -0.80 -17.25 12.91
C ALA A 114 -1.03 -17.60 14.38
N THR A 115 -0.98 -18.89 14.71
CA THR A 115 -0.97 -19.37 16.10
C THR A 115 0.41 -19.93 16.45
N TYR A 116 0.80 -19.75 17.70
CA TYR A 116 1.99 -20.36 18.27
C TYR A 116 1.86 -21.89 18.33
N LEU A 117 2.92 -22.60 17.97
CA LEU A 117 3.02 -24.06 18.13
C LEU A 117 3.97 -24.42 19.27
N GLU A 118 5.22 -23.94 19.17
CA GLU A 118 6.30 -24.26 20.10
C GLU A 118 7.47 -23.27 19.95
N ARG A 119 8.38 -23.25 20.92
CA ARG A 119 9.68 -22.59 20.75
C ARG A 119 10.54 -23.41 19.80
N ALA A 120 11.31 -22.73 18.96
CA ALA A 120 12.20 -23.36 17.97
C ALA A 120 13.53 -23.83 18.57
#